data_AF-A0A929F0J0-F1
#
_entry.id   AF-A0A929F0J0-F1
#
_cell.length_a   1.000
_cell.length_b   1.000
_cell.length_c   1.000
_cell.angle_alpha   90.00
_cell.angle_beta   90.00
_cell.angle_gamma   90.00
#
_symmetry.space_group_name_H-M   'P 1'
#
loop_
_entity.id
_entity.type
_entity.pdbx_description
1 polymer ?
#
loop_
_entity_poly.entity_id
_entity_poly.type
_entity_poly.pdbx_seq_one_letter_code
_entity_poly.pdbx_strand_id
1 'polypeptide(L)'
;MTDRYRLIILHAGLGKTGTTSIQGNCYRYRELLLQHGIMYPSFSFRRKTIVNHSDCITASVCENPGKYGTAFRQQVEEDPTIFQRAISPQMDELLENPQADTLVLSGEAVAEYSDADMQALLEKLQAHSERLRVVAYIRSPQSSLESILQQRVKSGQTVDPEALVSVVRMRYERLQRNFAGLLETVNFHDAIRYPFGLVAHFMTFIGVPKNELKALDFKTNNERVTLEAYRIMLAINRRYSRREERIHGVIRRPHDMHSLMKFPGQSFQLEEFAGSNLLQSTIEEGAWLESELGFQFPAMERRDVKPLWQNESLVALERAIRGLGDKNLVAAVADFLVEEASGLKGSRPEAAGILRHIAWSLQNIETDPTRAQLERLGADYFKFSALQVEKASPELALSLMSLAGELRPGRDFIEAHLAKYTAAIDLLSVETRGLEVSRQEATGVLRRSARHRQKTKTETIQVVLESLGADYFKFAALQVEDASPKLALKLMSLARELRTGAKFIESRLARYENELGILEQSRANGEG
;
A
#
# COMPACT_ATOMS: atom_id res chain seq x y z
N MET A 1 -3.95 -50.78 1.71
CA MET A 1 -3.33 -49.47 2.04
C MET A 1 -3.46 -49.31 3.55
N THR A 2 -2.51 -48.67 4.22
CA THR A 2 -2.62 -48.40 5.65
C THR A 2 -3.81 -47.47 5.90
N ASP A 3 -4.61 -47.72 6.95
CA ASP A 3 -5.76 -46.88 7.31
C ASP A 3 -5.33 -45.51 7.91
N ARG A 4 -4.05 -45.15 7.76
CA ARG A 4 -3.40 -43.98 8.37
C ARG A 4 -2.40 -43.38 7.40
N TYR A 5 -2.18 -42.06 7.51
CA TYR A 5 -1.11 -41.40 6.78
C TYR A 5 0.26 -41.87 7.30
N ARG A 6 1.21 -42.09 6.39
CA ARG A 6 2.60 -42.34 6.79
C ARG A 6 3.20 -41.13 7.49
N LEU A 7 2.84 -39.93 7.03
CA LEU A 7 3.29 -38.67 7.63
C LEU A 7 2.18 -37.62 7.65
N ILE A 8 1.96 -36.98 8.80
CA ILE A 8 1.26 -35.70 8.87
C ILE A 8 2.28 -34.61 9.15
N ILE A 9 2.23 -33.53 8.37
CA ILE A 9 3.00 -32.30 8.59
C ILE A 9 2.02 -31.20 8.99
N LEU A 10 2.14 -30.71 10.22
CA LEU A 10 1.43 -29.54 10.71
C LEU A 10 2.33 -28.31 10.62
N HIS A 11 2.05 -27.42 9.69
CA HIS A 11 2.64 -26.08 9.69
C HIS A 11 1.91 -25.18 10.69
N ALA A 12 2.51 -25.02 11.87
CA ALA A 12 2.05 -24.17 12.97
C ALA A 12 2.64 -22.76 12.82
N GLY A 13 2.16 -22.02 11.82
CA GLY A 13 2.75 -20.74 11.46
C GLY A 13 2.59 -19.69 12.57
N LEU A 14 3.69 -19.06 13.01
CA LEU A 14 3.58 -17.85 13.82
C LEU A 14 3.05 -16.75 12.90
N GLY A 15 1.92 -16.12 13.26
CA GLY A 15 1.27 -15.14 12.37
C GLY A 15 2.25 -14.16 11.72
N LYS A 16 2.07 -13.89 10.42
CA LYS A 16 2.96 -13.05 9.57
C LYS A 16 4.32 -13.65 9.18
N THR A 17 4.40 -14.96 9.13
CA THR A 17 5.52 -15.71 8.53
C THR A 17 5.18 -16.22 7.12
N GLY A 18 4.29 -15.51 6.41
CA GLY A 18 3.91 -15.83 5.03
C GLY A 18 2.92 -16.99 4.88
N THR A 19 2.26 -17.41 5.96
CA THR A 19 1.25 -18.49 5.97
C THR A 19 0.21 -18.33 4.87
N THR A 20 -0.35 -17.13 4.65
CA THR A 20 -1.32 -16.91 3.55
C THR A 20 -0.74 -17.21 2.16
N SER A 21 0.53 -16.92 1.94
CA SER A 21 1.21 -17.21 0.66
C SER A 21 1.49 -18.71 0.54
N ILE A 22 1.92 -19.37 1.62
CA ILE A 22 2.11 -20.83 1.65
C ILE A 22 0.78 -21.53 1.33
N GLN A 23 -0.29 -21.22 2.06
CA GLN A 23 -1.58 -21.86 1.90
C GLN A 23 -2.18 -21.68 0.50
N GLY A 24 -2.14 -20.44 -0.02
CA GLY A 24 -2.66 -20.14 -1.35
C GLY A 24 -1.91 -20.85 -2.47
N ASN A 25 -0.58 -20.93 -2.38
CA ASN A 25 0.23 -21.61 -3.41
C ASN A 25 0.19 -23.12 -3.28
N CYS A 26 0.19 -23.69 -2.07
CA CYS A 26 0.01 -25.14 -1.90
C CYS A 26 -1.34 -25.59 -2.45
N TYR A 27 -2.42 -24.83 -2.21
CA TYR A 27 -3.71 -25.11 -2.84
C TYR A 27 -3.66 -24.96 -4.37
N ARG A 28 -3.00 -23.91 -4.90
CA ARG A 28 -2.84 -23.69 -6.35
C ARG A 28 -2.13 -24.85 -7.03
N TYR A 29 -1.14 -25.44 -6.37
CA TYR A 29 -0.30 -26.51 -6.89
C TYR A 29 -0.59 -27.88 -6.27
N ARG A 30 -1.78 -28.09 -5.70
CA ARG A 30 -2.14 -29.33 -4.99
C ARG A 30 -2.07 -30.59 -5.86
N GLU A 31 -2.32 -30.48 -7.16
CA GLU A 31 -2.20 -31.62 -8.09
C GLU A 31 -0.73 -32.05 -8.23
N LEU A 32 0.20 -31.10 -8.30
CA LEU A 32 1.63 -31.38 -8.28
C LEU A 32 2.04 -32.00 -6.93
N LEU A 33 1.53 -31.47 -5.81
CA LEU A 33 1.79 -32.05 -4.50
C LEU A 33 1.31 -33.52 -4.44
N LEU A 34 0.12 -33.80 -4.97
CA LEU A 34 -0.46 -35.15 -4.99
C LEU A 34 0.37 -36.12 -5.84
N GLN A 35 0.93 -35.67 -6.97
CA GLN A 35 1.87 -36.47 -7.77
C GLN A 35 3.12 -36.90 -6.98
N HIS A 36 3.51 -36.12 -5.96
CA HIS A 36 4.59 -36.43 -5.03
C HIS A 36 4.11 -37.14 -3.76
N GLY A 37 2.88 -37.66 -3.74
CA GLY A 37 2.30 -38.35 -2.58
C GLY A 37 1.99 -37.41 -1.41
N ILE A 38 1.75 -36.12 -1.68
CA ILE A 38 1.46 -35.09 -0.68
C ILE A 38 0.04 -34.56 -0.89
N MET A 39 -0.85 -34.88 0.04
CA MET A 39 -2.19 -34.31 0.11
C MET A 39 -2.17 -32.93 0.78
N TYR A 40 -2.60 -31.91 0.04
CA TYR A 40 -2.89 -30.58 0.58
C TYR A 40 -4.39 -30.30 0.41
N PRO A 41 -5.19 -30.44 1.48
CA PRO A 41 -6.65 -30.43 1.38
C PRO A 41 -7.22 -29.04 1.12
N SER A 42 -8.51 -29.01 0.81
CA SER A 42 -9.34 -27.81 0.91
C SER A 42 -10.69 -28.18 1.50
N PHE A 43 -11.34 -27.25 2.17
CA PHE A 43 -12.63 -27.49 2.82
C PHE A 43 -13.73 -26.73 2.11
N SER A 44 -14.98 -27.13 2.32
CA SER A 44 -16.14 -26.47 1.72
C SER A 44 -17.12 -25.98 2.79
N PHE A 45 -17.55 -24.72 2.68
CA PHE A 45 -18.62 -24.18 3.51
C PHE A 45 -19.46 -23.19 2.70
N ARG A 46 -20.79 -23.37 2.70
CA ARG A 46 -21.73 -22.51 1.95
C ARG A 46 -21.29 -22.27 0.48
N ARG A 47 -20.90 -23.35 -0.20
CA ARG A 47 -20.40 -23.33 -1.60
C ARG A 47 -19.12 -22.53 -1.83
N LYS A 48 -18.39 -22.15 -0.77
CA LYS A 48 -17.07 -21.53 -0.85
C LYS A 48 -16.00 -22.56 -0.49
N THR A 49 -14.95 -22.60 -1.29
CA THR A 49 -13.73 -23.33 -0.95
C THR A 49 -12.91 -22.54 0.05
N ILE A 50 -12.53 -23.19 1.14
CA ILE A 50 -11.69 -22.66 2.20
C ILE A 50 -10.31 -23.27 2.05
N VAL A 51 -9.34 -22.39 1.76
CA VAL A 51 -7.92 -22.74 1.61
C VAL A 51 -7.12 -22.41 2.88
N ASN A 52 -7.71 -21.65 3.80
CA ASN A 52 -7.09 -21.35 5.09
C ASN A 52 -7.43 -22.46 6.09
N HIS A 53 -6.49 -23.32 6.45
CA HIS A 53 -6.76 -24.45 7.33
C HIS A 53 -6.86 -24.01 8.80
N SER A 54 -6.46 -22.78 9.15
CA SER A 54 -6.51 -22.27 10.53
C SER A 54 -7.92 -22.39 11.12
N ASP A 55 -8.93 -21.92 10.38
CA ASP A 55 -10.32 -21.96 10.84
C ASP A 55 -10.84 -23.40 10.87
N CYS A 56 -10.45 -24.24 9.91
CA CYS A 56 -10.90 -25.63 9.84
C CYS A 56 -10.30 -26.51 10.94
N ILE A 57 -9.02 -26.31 11.25
CA ILE A 57 -8.36 -26.95 12.39
C ILE A 57 -9.03 -26.48 13.67
N THR A 58 -9.20 -25.16 13.86
CA THR A 58 -9.82 -24.59 15.06
C THR A 58 -11.22 -25.17 15.28
N ALA A 59 -12.04 -25.22 14.24
CA ALA A 59 -13.38 -25.79 14.28
C ALA A 59 -13.37 -27.28 14.68
N SER A 60 -12.40 -28.05 14.20
CA SER A 60 -12.34 -29.49 14.41
C SER A 60 -11.83 -29.91 15.79
N VAL A 61 -10.98 -29.09 16.44
CA VAL A 61 -10.28 -29.49 17.68
C VAL A 61 -10.59 -28.63 18.89
N CYS A 62 -10.97 -27.37 18.73
CA CYS A 62 -11.16 -26.47 19.86
C CYS A 62 -12.58 -26.58 20.44
N GLU A 63 -12.68 -26.59 21.76
CA GLU A 63 -13.97 -26.59 22.47
C GLU A 63 -14.74 -25.29 22.22
N ASN A 64 -14.03 -24.16 22.25
CA ASN A 64 -14.58 -22.84 21.96
C ASN A 64 -13.85 -22.19 20.78
N PRO A 65 -14.19 -22.56 19.53
CA PRO A 65 -13.48 -22.10 18.34
C PRO A 65 -13.58 -20.57 18.14
N GLY A 66 -14.60 -19.91 18.71
CA GLY A 66 -14.76 -18.46 18.69
C GLY A 66 -13.66 -17.68 19.44
N LYS A 67 -12.80 -18.36 20.22
CA LYS A 67 -11.69 -17.78 20.98
C LYS A 67 -10.48 -17.41 20.11
N TYR A 68 -10.16 -18.17 19.06
CA TYR A 68 -8.84 -18.13 18.40
C TYR A 68 -8.71 -17.30 17.12
N GLY A 69 -9.68 -16.45 16.76
CA GLY A 69 -9.44 -15.52 15.66
C GLY A 69 -10.66 -14.79 15.08
N THR A 70 -10.34 -13.73 14.34
CA THR A 70 -11.25 -12.79 13.68
C THR A 70 -11.97 -13.36 12.45
N ALA A 71 -11.49 -14.45 11.83
CA ALA A 71 -12.10 -15.01 10.63
C ALA A 71 -13.44 -15.70 10.93
N PHE A 72 -13.55 -16.39 12.07
CA PHE A 72 -14.83 -16.81 12.65
C PHE A 72 -15.79 -15.62 12.79
N ARG A 73 -15.32 -14.49 13.35
CA ARG A 73 -16.19 -13.36 13.73
C ARG A 73 -16.57 -12.40 12.61
N GLN A 74 -15.91 -12.44 11.44
CA GLN A 74 -15.99 -11.29 10.51
C GLN A 74 -16.45 -11.60 9.09
N GLN A 75 -16.50 -12.87 8.64
CA GLN A 75 -16.74 -13.13 7.20
C GLN A 75 -17.53 -14.39 6.83
N VAL A 76 -17.76 -15.33 7.75
CA VAL A 76 -18.29 -16.66 7.38
C VAL A 76 -19.60 -17.00 8.09
N GLU A 77 -19.64 -16.82 9.42
CA GLU A 77 -20.80 -17.16 10.24
C GLU A 77 -20.72 -16.48 11.61
N GLU A 78 -21.83 -15.97 12.13
CA GLU A 78 -21.88 -15.34 13.47
C GLU A 78 -21.81 -16.39 14.60
N ASP A 79 -22.46 -17.53 14.38
CA ASP A 79 -22.45 -18.67 15.30
C ASP A 79 -21.34 -19.68 14.93
N PRO A 80 -20.26 -19.77 15.72
CA PRO A 80 -19.16 -20.66 15.41
C PRO A 80 -19.55 -22.15 15.40
N THR A 81 -20.66 -22.55 16.06
CA THR A 81 -21.12 -23.94 16.11
C THR A 81 -21.65 -24.44 14.76
N ILE A 82 -22.19 -23.54 13.92
CA ILE A 82 -22.68 -23.90 12.58
C ILE A 82 -21.49 -24.25 11.68
N PHE A 83 -20.44 -23.45 11.72
CA PHE A 83 -19.21 -23.73 10.98
C PHE A 83 -18.54 -25.01 11.47
N GLN A 84 -18.45 -25.21 12.78
CA GLN A 84 -17.94 -26.44 13.38
C GLN A 84 -18.70 -27.68 12.89
N ARG A 85 -20.03 -27.70 12.97
CA ARG A 85 -20.85 -28.83 12.50
C ARG A 85 -20.64 -29.16 11.02
N ALA A 86 -20.32 -28.16 10.20
CA ALA A 86 -20.08 -28.37 8.77
C ALA A 86 -18.65 -28.86 8.47
N ILE A 87 -17.65 -28.39 9.24
CA ILE A 87 -16.24 -28.62 8.94
C ILE A 87 -15.67 -29.84 9.66
N SER A 88 -16.09 -30.13 10.89
CA SER A 88 -15.56 -31.27 11.66
C SER A 88 -15.70 -32.60 10.89
N PRO A 89 -16.87 -32.94 10.30
CA PRO A 89 -17.00 -34.17 9.52
C PRO A 89 -16.07 -34.24 8.30
N GLN A 90 -15.79 -33.11 7.64
CA GLN A 90 -14.85 -33.06 6.51
C GLN A 90 -13.40 -33.30 6.97
N MET A 91 -13.02 -32.82 8.16
CA MET A 91 -11.72 -33.11 8.75
C MET A 91 -11.62 -34.57 9.16
N ASP A 92 -12.68 -35.13 9.75
CA ASP A 92 -12.70 -36.54 10.15
C ASP A 92 -12.59 -37.45 8.92
N GLU A 93 -13.39 -37.19 7.87
CA GLU A 93 -13.31 -37.91 6.59
C GLU A 93 -11.90 -37.85 5.97
N LEU A 94 -11.27 -36.66 5.98
CA LEU A 94 -9.91 -36.47 5.48
C LEU A 94 -8.87 -37.30 6.24
N LEU A 95 -9.03 -37.43 7.55
CA LEU A 95 -8.12 -38.16 8.44
C LEU A 95 -8.36 -39.68 8.39
N GLU A 96 -9.60 -40.11 8.20
CA GLU A 96 -10.00 -41.52 8.12
C GLU A 96 -9.75 -42.15 6.74
N ASN A 97 -9.67 -41.34 5.68
CA ASN A 97 -9.54 -41.84 4.30
C ASN A 97 -8.29 -41.27 3.60
N PRO A 98 -7.07 -41.71 3.96
CA PRO A 98 -5.83 -41.24 3.34
C PRO A 98 -5.84 -41.39 1.81
N GLN A 99 -5.64 -40.27 1.10
CA GLN A 99 -5.53 -40.23 -0.37
C GLN A 99 -4.07 -40.16 -0.86
N ALA A 100 -3.12 -40.07 0.07
CA ALA A 100 -1.70 -39.94 -0.19
C ALA A 100 -0.88 -40.41 1.03
N ASP A 101 0.44 -40.55 0.88
CA ASP A 101 1.33 -40.94 1.98
C ASP A 101 1.47 -39.83 3.03
N THR A 102 1.51 -38.57 2.56
CA THR A 102 1.73 -37.39 3.41
C THR A 102 0.52 -36.47 3.39
N LEU A 103 0.04 -36.03 4.55
CA LEU A 103 -0.93 -34.94 4.68
C LEU A 103 -0.24 -33.68 5.20
N VAL A 104 -0.52 -32.54 4.57
CA VAL A 104 -0.04 -31.22 5.02
C VAL A 104 -1.20 -30.36 5.47
N LEU A 105 -1.18 -29.95 6.74
CA LEU A 105 -2.12 -28.98 7.31
C LEU A 105 -1.36 -27.69 7.69
N SER A 106 -1.93 -26.52 7.41
CA SER A 106 -1.26 -25.24 7.69
C SER A 106 -2.19 -24.28 8.44
N GLY A 107 -1.98 -24.10 9.74
CA GLY A 107 -2.79 -23.21 10.57
C GLY A 107 -1.94 -22.15 11.28
N GLU A 108 -2.20 -20.86 11.02
CA GLU A 108 -1.51 -19.77 11.76
C GLU A 108 -2.04 -19.56 13.18
N ALA A 109 -3.28 -19.98 13.43
CA ALA A 109 -3.92 -19.85 14.74
C ALA A 109 -3.39 -20.88 15.75
N VAL A 110 -2.72 -21.95 15.30
CA VAL A 110 -2.26 -23.04 16.18
C VAL A 110 -1.35 -22.50 17.28
N ALA A 111 -0.45 -21.56 16.98
CA ALA A 111 0.43 -20.95 17.97
C ALA A 111 -0.30 -20.12 19.04
N GLU A 112 -1.59 -19.81 18.84
CA GLU A 112 -2.44 -19.08 19.78
C GLU A 112 -3.28 -19.99 20.68
N TYR A 113 -3.32 -21.29 20.40
CA TYR A 113 -4.15 -22.25 21.13
C TYR A 113 -3.76 -22.32 22.61
N SER A 114 -4.71 -22.73 23.45
CA SER A 114 -4.40 -23.13 24.81
C SER A 114 -3.65 -24.47 24.83
N ASP A 115 -3.00 -24.81 25.93
CA ASP A 115 -2.33 -26.10 26.07
C ASP A 115 -3.34 -27.26 25.87
N ALA A 116 -4.56 -27.15 26.41
CA ALA A 116 -5.61 -28.17 26.22
C ALA A 116 -5.99 -28.37 24.74
N ASP A 117 -6.19 -27.28 23.99
CA ASP A 117 -6.54 -27.36 22.56
C ASP A 117 -5.36 -27.89 21.71
N MET A 118 -4.11 -27.57 22.10
CA MET A 118 -2.92 -28.14 21.44
C MET A 118 -2.79 -29.63 21.69
N GLN A 119 -3.06 -30.11 22.91
CA GLN A 119 -3.07 -31.54 23.22
C GLN A 119 -4.17 -32.27 22.45
N ALA A 120 -5.39 -31.71 22.40
CA ALA A 120 -6.47 -32.28 21.59
C ALA A 120 -6.09 -32.37 20.09
N LEU A 121 -5.43 -31.35 19.55
CA LEU A 121 -4.91 -31.39 18.18
C LEU A 121 -3.82 -32.45 18.01
N LEU A 122 -2.88 -32.54 18.96
CA LEU A 122 -1.80 -33.52 18.94
C LEU A 122 -2.35 -34.95 18.92
N GLU A 123 -3.22 -35.28 19.87
CA GLU A 123 -3.86 -36.59 20.00
C GLU A 123 -4.61 -36.96 18.73
N LYS A 124 -5.41 -36.02 18.19
CA LYS A 124 -6.16 -36.22 16.96
C LYS A 124 -5.24 -36.52 15.78
N LEU A 125 -4.19 -35.72 15.55
CA LEU A 125 -3.30 -35.97 14.41
C LEU A 125 -2.45 -37.24 14.58
N GLN A 126 -2.01 -37.55 15.80
CA GLN A 126 -1.25 -38.77 16.07
C GLN A 126 -2.10 -40.01 15.84
N ALA A 127 -3.38 -40.03 16.22
CA ALA A 127 -4.27 -41.17 15.98
C ALA A 127 -4.34 -41.57 14.49
N HIS A 128 -4.18 -40.62 13.57
CA HIS A 128 -4.30 -40.84 12.12
C HIS A 128 -2.96 -40.85 11.37
N SER A 129 -1.82 -40.91 12.06
CA SER A 129 -0.50 -40.93 11.42
C SER A 129 0.51 -41.89 12.05
N GLU A 130 1.37 -42.49 11.24
CA GLU A 130 2.55 -43.21 11.73
C GLU A 130 3.59 -42.25 12.30
N ARG A 131 3.74 -41.09 11.66
CA ARG A 131 4.63 -40.01 12.08
C ARG A 131 3.92 -38.67 12.00
N LEU A 132 4.12 -37.84 13.01
CA LEU A 132 3.73 -36.44 13.03
C LEU A 132 4.99 -35.56 13.03
N ARG A 133 4.99 -34.52 12.20
CA ARG A 133 5.99 -33.43 12.21
C ARG A 133 5.26 -32.11 12.37
N VAL A 134 5.76 -31.24 13.23
CA VAL A 134 5.24 -29.88 13.39
C VAL A 134 6.32 -28.92 12.91
N VAL A 135 6.00 -28.03 11.98
CA VAL A 135 6.97 -27.05 11.46
C VAL A 135 6.51 -25.63 11.78
N ALA A 136 7.42 -24.81 12.32
CA ALA A 136 7.16 -23.41 12.64
C ALA A 136 8.28 -22.52 12.09
N TYR A 137 7.90 -21.53 11.27
CA TYR A 137 8.83 -20.50 10.83
C TYR A 137 8.93 -19.44 11.93
N ILE A 138 10.13 -19.21 12.44
CA ILE A 138 10.38 -18.21 13.46
C ILE A 138 11.03 -16.99 12.82
N ARG A 139 10.40 -15.83 13.03
CA ARG A 139 10.87 -14.53 12.53
C ARG A 139 11.41 -13.72 13.70
N SER A 140 12.49 -12.98 13.46
CA SER A 140 13.10 -12.14 14.51
C SER A 140 12.06 -11.27 15.23
N PRO A 141 12.15 -11.12 16.57
CA PRO A 141 11.16 -10.37 17.36
C PRO A 141 10.89 -8.98 16.81
N GLN A 142 11.93 -8.25 16.42
CA GLN A 142 11.81 -6.95 15.80
C GLN A 142 10.97 -6.96 14.52
N SER A 143 11.29 -7.85 13.58
CA SER A 143 10.58 -7.92 12.29
C SER A 143 9.14 -8.37 12.47
N SER A 144 8.90 -9.22 13.48
CA SER A 144 7.57 -9.65 13.91
C SER A 144 6.77 -8.49 14.51
N LEU A 145 7.37 -7.67 15.38
CA LEU A 145 6.75 -6.50 15.99
C LEU A 145 6.19 -5.53 14.93
N GLU A 146 7.03 -5.12 13.97
CA GLU A 146 6.59 -4.25 12.87
C GLU A 146 5.42 -4.85 12.08
N SER A 147 5.48 -6.17 11.85
CA SER A 147 4.49 -6.88 11.06
C SER A 147 3.15 -7.05 11.80
N ILE A 148 3.20 -7.28 13.12
CA ILE A 148 2.02 -7.39 13.97
C ILE A 148 1.35 -6.02 14.09
N LEU A 149 2.12 -4.95 14.36
CA LEU A 149 1.58 -3.58 14.43
C LEU A 149 0.84 -3.18 13.15
N GLN A 150 1.46 -3.37 11.99
CA GLN A 150 0.79 -3.11 10.71
C GLN A 150 -0.50 -3.92 10.57
N GLN A 151 -0.52 -5.18 10.99
CA GLN A 151 -1.74 -5.99 10.91
C GLN A 151 -2.83 -5.48 11.85
N ARG A 152 -2.47 -5.09 13.07
CA ARG A 152 -3.42 -4.56 14.07
C ARG A 152 -4.04 -3.26 13.55
N VAL A 153 -3.22 -2.35 13.05
CA VAL A 153 -3.69 -1.09 12.46
C VAL A 153 -4.57 -1.31 11.23
N LYS A 154 -4.18 -2.19 10.29
CA LYS A 154 -5.04 -2.57 9.15
C LYS A 154 -6.37 -3.19 9.58
N SER A 155 -6.39 -3.91 10.70
CA SER A 155 -7.60 -4.54 11.25
C SER A 155 -8.51 -3.57 12.03
N GLY A 156 -8.13 -2.29 12.10
CA GLY A 156 -8.88 -1.25 12.79
C GLY A 156 -8.57 -1.14 14.30
N GLN A 157 -7.41 -1.64 14.76
CA GLN A 157 -7.02 -1.65 16.17
C GLN A 157 -5.90 -0.64 16.43
N THR A 158 -5.89 -0.07 17.63
CA THR A 158 -4.74 0.57 18.26
C THR A 158 -4.08 -0.44 19.21
N VAL A 159 -2.76 -0.50 19.22
CA VAL A 159 -1.99 -1.39 20.10
C VAL A 159 -0.72 -0.67 20.53
N ASP A 160 -0.41 -0.76 21.82
CA ASP A 160 0.87 -0.36 22.36
C ASP A 160 1.97 -1.33 21.88
N PRO A 161 3.02 -0.85 21.18
CA PRO A 161 4.15 -1.68 20.78
C PRO A 161 4.81 -2.44 21.94
N GLU A 162 4.86 -1.89 23.14
CA GLU A 162 5.48 -2.55 24.30
C GLU A 162 4.73 -3.83 24.70
N ALA A 163 3.40 -3.82 24.59
CA ALA A 163 2.55 -4.99 24.85
C ALA A 163 2.73 -6.13 23.83
N LEU A 164 3.49 -5.91 22.75
CA LEU A 164 3.80 -6.90 21.72
C LEU A 164 5.20 -7.50 21.85
N VAL A 165 6.03 -6.99 22.76
CA VAL A 165 7.30 -7.62 23.13
C VAL A 165 7.02 -9.01 23.72
N SER A 166 7.92 -9.96 23.53
CA SER A 166 7.78 -11.36 23.96
C SER A 166 6.72 -12.17 23.23
N VAL A 167 5.92 -11.61 22.32
CA VAL A 167 4.88 -12.38 21.60
C VAL A 167 5.47 -13.52 20.77
N VAL A 168 6.67 -13.33 20.18
CA VAL A 168 7.33 -14.39 19.41
C VAL A 168 7.79 -15.50 20.35
N ARG A 169 8.50 -15.13 21.42
CA ARG A 169 8.94 -16.04 22.48
C ARG A 169 7.79 -16.84 23.08
N MET A 170 6.72 -16.18 23.52
CA MET A 170 5.55 -16.85 24.12
C MET A 170 4.92 -17.88 23.19
N ARG A 171 4.80 -17.57 21.89
CA ARG A 171 4.28 -18.50 20.88
C ARG A 171 5.21 -19.68 20.67
N TYR A 172 6.52 -19.42 20.58
CA TYR A 172 7.53 -20.48 20.48
C TYR A 172 7.51 -21.40 21.70
N GLU A 173 7.60 -20.86 22.91
CA GLU A 173 7.60 -21.64 24.16
C GLU A 173 6.34 -22.51 24.27
N ARG A 174 5.18 -22.00 23.84
CA ARG A 174 3.94 -22.77 23.83
C ARG A 174 3.98 -23.94 22.84
N LEU A 175 4.45 -23.69 21.61
CA LEU A 175 4.62 -24.77 20.63
C LEU A 175 5.64 -25.80 21.12
N GLN A 176 6.78 -25.35 21.65
CA GLN A 176 7.83 -26.22 22.16
C GLN A 176 7.33 -27.10 23.30
N ARG A 177 6.55 -26.54 24.23
CA ARG A 177 5.97 -27.30 25.35
C ARG A 177 5.02 -28.40 24.88
N ASN A 178 4.14 -28.09 23.93
CA ASN A 178 3.07 -29.00 23.51
C ASN A 178 3.49 -29.98 22.40
N PHE A 179 4.53 -29.64 21.62
CA PHE A 179 5.02 -30.46 20.50
C PHE A 179 6.50 -30.83 20.66
N ALA A 180 6.95 -31.01 21.91
CA ALA A 180 8.33 -31.36 22.22
C ALA A 180 8.78 -32.62 21.45
N GLY A 181 9.94 -32.54 20.79
CA GLY A 181 10.47 -33.62 19.95
C GLY A 181 9.79 -33.79 18.58
N LEU A 182 8.66 -33.12 18.34
CA LEU A 182 7.96 -33.09 17.04
C LEU A 182 8.13 -31.76 16.31
N LEU A 183 8.46 -30.69 17.05
CA LEU A 183 8.63 -29.34 16.53
C LEU A 183 9.98 -29.16 15.82
N GLU A 184 9.91 -28.82 14.54
CA GLU A 184 11.01 -28.36 13.71
C GLU A 184 10.86 -26.85 13.48
N THR A 185 11.84 -26.08 13.92
CA THR A 185 11.86 -24.63 13.74
C THR A 185 12.70 -24.24 12.54
N VAL A 186 12.22 -23.26 11.77
CA VAL A 186 12.89 -22.76 10.58
C VAL A 186 13.11 -21.26 10.72
N ASN A 187 14.33 -20.81 10.46
CA ASN A 187 14.61 -19.38 10.37
C ASN A 187 13.86 -18.77 9.18
N PHE A 188 12.85 -17.93 9.47
CA PHE A 188 12.05 -17.27 8.44
C PHE A 188 12.90 -16.45 7.47
N HIS A 189 13.97 -15.81 7.96
CA HIS A 189 14.80 -14.93 7.15
C HIS A 189 15.66 -15.69 6.13
N ASP A 190 16.08 -16.90 6.47
CA ASP A 190 16.76 -17.78 5.52
C ASP A 190 15.76 -18.35 4.50
N ALA A 191 14.58 -18.72 4.96
CA ALA A 191 13.53 -19.25 4.09
C ALA A 191 13.06 -18.25 3.02
N ILE A 192 12.95 -16.95 3.33
CA ILE A 192 12.60 -15.94 2.31
C ILE A 192 13.73 -15.70 1.30
N ARG A 193 14.99 -16.00 1.66
CA ARG A 193 16.17 -15.91 0.78
C ARG A 193 16.41 -17.18 -0.04
N TYR A 194 15.68 -18.26 0.26
CA TYR A 194 15.74 -19.49 -0.50
C TYR A 194 15.45 -19.23 -2.00
N PRO A 195 16.07 -19.95 -2.94
CA PRO A 195 15.76 -19.81 -4.35
C PRO A 195 14.26 -19.96 -4.62
N PHE A 196 13.67 -18.97 -5.31
CA PHE A 196 12.23 -18.86 -5.56
C PHE A 196 11.37 -18.53 -4.31
N GLY A 197 12.00 -18.12 -3.20
CA GLY A 197 11.37 -17.54 -2.02
C GLY A 197 10.79 -18.55 -1.03
N LEU A 198 10.05 -18.01 -0.05
CA LEU A 198 9.50 -18.75 1.08
C LEU A 198 8.64 -19.96 0.69
N VAL A 199 7.78 -19.80 -0.33
CA VAL A 199 6.87 -20.89 -0.74
C VAL A 199 7.66 -22.06 -1.31
N ALA A 200 8.70 -21.77 -2.11
CA ALA A 200 9.56 -22.81 -2.65
C ALA A 200 10.38 -23.51 -1.56
N HIS A 201 10.84 -22.76 -0.55
CA HIS A 201 11.45 -23.34 0.64
C HIS A 201 10.49 -24.34 1.31
N PHE A 202 9.25 -23.92 1.57
CA PHE A 202 8.25 -24.78 2.19
C PHE A 202 7.91 -26.01 1.35
N MET A 203 7.73 -25.87 0.04
CA MET A 203 7.44 -26.99 -0.86
C MET A 203 8.61 -27.98 -0.92
N THR A 204 9.85 -27.49 -0.94
CA THR A 204 11.03 -28.36 -0.86
C THR A 204 11.07 -29.09 0.49
N PHE A 205 10.77 -28.37 1.58
CA PHE A 205 10.77 -28.92 2.94
C PHE A 205 9.76 -30.06 3.13
N ILE A 206 8.60 -30.00 2.47
CA ILE A 206 7.58 -31.06 2.52
C ILE A 206 7.83 -32.21 1.51
N GLY A 207 8.85 -32.10 0.66
CA GLY A 207 9.30 -33.20 -0.20
C GLY A 207 9.26 -32.95 -1.71
N VAL A 208 8.89 -31.75 -2.18
CA VAL A 208 8.86 -31.46 -3.62
C VAL A 208 10.28 -31.19 -4.15
N PRO A 209 10.73 -31.85 -5.23
CA PRO A 209 12.05 -31.60 -5.80
C PRO A 209 12.24 -30.15 -6.29
N LYS A 210 13.36 -29.53 -5.90
CA LYS A 210 13.66 -28.12 -6.20
C LYS A 210 13.64 -27.77 -7.69
N ASN A 211 14.04 -28.71 -8.55
CA ASN A 211 14.06 -28.53 -10.01
C ASN A 211 12.65 -28.32 -10.60
N GLU A 212 11.61 -28.88 -10.00
CA GLU A 212 10.22 -28.72 -10.45
C GLU A 212 9.64 -27.36 -10.06
N LEU A 213 10.13 -26.77 -8.96
CA LEU A 213 9.68 -25.47 -8.46
C LEU A 213 10.12 -24.30 -9.35
N LYS A 214 11.16 -24.47 -10.17
CA LYS A 214 11.73 -23.41 -11.02
C LYS A 214 10.73 -22.87 -12.05
N ALA A 215 9.79 -23.70 -12.50
CA ALA A 215 8.79 -23.33 -13.50
C ALA A 215 7.51 -22.74 -12.88
N LEU A 216 7.41 -22.71 -11.55
CA LEU A 216 6.20 -22.26 -10.86
C LEU A 216 6.19 -20.74 -10.65
N ASP A 217 5.01 -20.17 -10.77
CA ASP A 217 4.72 -18.75 -10.53
C ASP A 217 4.14 -18.59 -9.12
N PHE A 218 5.01 -18.36 -8.14
CA PHE A 218 4.58 -18.16 -6.76
C PHE A 218 4.00 -16.76 -6.56
N LYS A 219 2.73 -16.71 -6.14
CA LYS A 219 2.11 -15.45 -5.73
C LYS A 219 2.49 -15.10 -4.30
N THR A 220 2.98 -13.88 -4.08
CA THR A 220 3.24 -13.34 -2.74
C THR A 220 2.16 -12.34 -2.36
N ASN A 221 1.48 -12.56 -1.23
CA ASN A 221 0.41 -11.67 -0.74
C ASN A 221 0.87 -10.72 0.38
N ASN A 222 2.15 -10.34 0.39
CA ASN A 222 2.75 -9.55 1.47
C ASN A 222 2.86 -8.07 1.12
N GLU A 223 1.73 -7.42 0.87
CA GLU A 223 1.71 -5.96 0.76
C GLU A 223 1.94 -5.33 2.14
N ARG A 224 3.15 -4.79 2.33
CA ARG A 224 3.46 -3.89 3.45
C ARG A 224 2.83 -2.54 3.18
N VAL A 225 2.30 -1.90 4.23
CA VAL A 225 1.85 -0.51 4.11
C VAL A 225 3.03 0.43 4.26
N THR A 226 2.91 1.64 3.70
CA THR A 226 3.90 2.70 3.90
C THR A 226 3.77 3.31 5.29
N LEU A 227 4.79 4.01 5.77
CA LEU A 227 4.74 4.68 7.08
C LEU A 227 3.66 5.76 7.11
N GLU A 228 3.52 6.54 6.04
CA GLU A 228 2.47 7.54 5.91
C GLU A 228 1.07 6.89 5.96
N ALA A 229 0.87 5.78 5.23
CA ALA A 229 -0.40 5.03 5.28
C ALA A 229 -0.69 4.51 6.69
N TYR A 230 0.32 3.96 7.36
CA TYR A 230 0.21 3.48 8.73
C TYR A 230 -0.21 4.60 9.69
N ARG A 231 0.42 5.79 9.60
CA ARG A 231 0.06 6.94 10.46
C ARG A 231 -1.38 7.38 10.24
N ILE A 232 -1.82 7.47 8.98
CA ILE A 232 -3.21 7.81 8.62
C ILE A 232 -4.17 6.76 9.22
N MET A 233 -3.90 5.47 9.01
CA MET A 233 -4.73 4.39 9.55
C MET A 233 -4.76 4.42 11.09
N LEU A 234 -3.61 4.67 11.74
CA LEU A 234 -3.52 4.75 13.19
C LEU A 234 -4.32 5.94 13.74
N ALA A 235 -4.24 7.11 13.08
CA ALA A 235 -5.03 8.30 13.44
C ALA A 235 -6.54 8.02 13.36
N ILE A 236 -6.98 7.35 12.28
CA ILE A 236 -8.38 6.91 12.15
C ILE A 236 -8.75 5.96 13.31
N ASN A 237 -7.91 4.96 13.60
CA ASN A 237 -8.23 3.97 14.64
C ASN A 237 -8.21 4.55 16.06
N ARG A 238 -7.44 5.61 16.33
CA ARG A 238 -7.46 6.32 17.62
C ARG A 238 -8.82 6.98 17.89
N ARG A 239 -9.52 7.40 16.83
CA ARG A 239 -10.84 8.05 16.95
C ARG A 239 -12.00 7.09 16.74
N TYR A 240 -11.84 6.15 15.82
CA TYR A 240 -12.89 5.26 15.34
C TYR A 240 -12.37 3.81 15.29
N SER A 241 -11.89 3.29 16.42
CA SER A 241 -11.41 1.92 16.55
C SER A 241 -12.54 0.92 16.21
N ARG A 242 -12.26 -0.07 15.38
CA ARG A 242 -13.28 -1.05 14.97
C ARG A 242 -13.83 -1.89 16.14
N ARG A 243 -13.12 -1.95 17.27
CA ARG A 243 -13.57 -2.67 18.48
C ARG A 243 -14.51 -1.84 19.36
N GLU A 244 -14.62 -0.55 19.12
CA GLU A 244 -15.26 0.42 20.01
C GLU A 244 -16.42 1.15 19.32
N GLU A 245 -17.05 0.51 18.32
CA GLU A 245 -18.16 1.07 17.55
C GLU A 245 -19.28 1.64 18.45
N ARG A 246 -19.60 0.95 19.55
CA ARG A 246 -20.62 1.39 20.53
C ARG A 246 -20.27 2.70 21.24
N ILE A 247 -18.99 3.04 21.33
CA ILE A 247 -18.50 4.24 22.02
C ILE A 247 -18.59 5.47 21.10
N HIS A 248 -18.14 5.34 19.86
CA HIS A 248 -18.03 6.48 18.94
C HIS A 248 -19.14 6.52 17.87
N GLY A 249 -19.99 5.50 17.77
CA GLY A 249 -21.16 5.47 16.87
C GLY A 249 -20.85 5.37 15.38
N VAL A 250 -19.62 5.01 15.00
CA VAL A 250 -19.20 4.91 13.59
C VAL A 250 -18.97 3.45 13.24
N ILE A 251 -19.77 2.92 12.32
CA ILE A 251 -19.67 1.52 11.88
C ILE A 251 -18.45 1.36 10.98
N ARG A 252 -17.47 0.53 11.40
CA ARG A 252 -16.23 0.28 10.65
C ARG A 252 -16.29 -1.05 9.91
N ARG A 253 -16.16 -1.04 8.57
CA ARG A 253 -16.12 -2.25 7.74
C ARG A 253 -14.69 -2.71 7.48
N PRO A 254 -14.46 -4.00 7.19
CA PRO A 254 -13.11 -4.51 6.88
C PRO A 254 -12.39 -3.78 5.74
N HIS A 255 -13.14 -3.23 4.78
CA HIS A 255 -12.60 -2.63 3.55
C HIS A 255 -12.47 -1.10 3.60
N ASP A 256 -12.84 -0.44 4.70
CA ASP A 256 -12.79 1.03 4.80
C ASP A 256 -11.41 1.61 4.51
N MET A 257 -10.34 0.88 4.83
CA MET A 257 -8.96 1.33 4.69
C MET A 257 -8.28 0.82 3.42
N HIS A 258 -9.00 0.15 2.51
CA HIS A 258 -8.39 -0.44 1.31
C HIS A 258 -7.71 0.59 0.40
N SER A 259 -8.24 1.82 0.31
CA SER A 259 -7.61 2.89 -0.49
C SER A 259 -6.21 3.27 0.01
N LEU A 260 -5.93 3.07 1.30
CA LEU A 260 -4.65 3.37 1.93
C LEU A 260 -3.63 2.24 1.79
N MET A 261 -4.06 1.02 1.43
CA MET A 261 -3.16 -0.15 1.30
C MET A 261 -2.11 0.02 0.20
N LYS A 262 -2.44 0.77 -0.86
CA LYS A 262 -1.56 1.07 -2.00
C LYS A 262 -1.01 2.49 -1.96
N PHE A 263 -1.13 3.16 -0.83
CA PHE A 263 -0.70 4.55 -0.69
C PHE A 263 0.84 4.65 -0.76
N PRO A 264 1.42 5.42 -1.71
CA PRO A 264 2.86 5.51 -1.89
C PRO A 264 3.51 6.29 -0.74
N GLY A 265 4.77 5.98 -0.48
CA GLY A 265 5.50 6.50 0.68
C GLY A 265 6.67 5.62 1.06
N GLN A 266 7.31 5.94 2.18
CA GLN A 266 8.42 5.14 2.66
C GLN A 266 7.92 3.81 3.23
N SER A 267 8.73 2.76 3.13
CA SER A 267 8.39 1.48 3.78
C SER A 267 8.18 1.69 5.27
N PHE A 268 7.13 1.07 5.83
CA PHE A 268 6.87 1.15 7.25
C PHE A 268 8.08 0.69 8.08
N GLN A 269 8.39 1.49 9.09
CA GLN A 269 9.33 1.23 10.15
C GLN A 269 8.82 1.95 11.40
N LEU A 270 9.14 1.43 12.58
CA LEU A 270 8.79 2.11 13.82
C LEU A 270 9.60 3.41 13.95
N GLU A 271 8.89 4.51 14.19
CA GLU A 271 9.51 5.81 14.44
C GLU A 271 10.22 5.79 15.79
N GLU A 272 11.35 6.51 15.89
CA GLU A 272 12.16 6.60 17.12
C GLU A 272 12.61 5.25 17.70
N PHE A 273 12.54 4.19 16.89
CA PHE A 273 12.85 2.84 17.34
C PHE A 273 14.35 2.64 17.61
N ALA A 274 15.21 3.24 16.78
CA ALA A 274 16.65 3.20 16.96
C ALA A 274 17.05 3.91 18.27
N GLY A 275 17.67 3.15 19.18
CA GLY A 275 18.07 3.64 20.50
C GLY A 275 16.97 3.62 21.57
N SER A 276 15.77 3.13 21.24
CA SER A 276 14.68 2.97 22.22
C SER A 276 14.88 1.74 23.11
N ASN A 277 14.27 1.76 24.31
CA ASN A 277 14.16 0.57 25.17
C ASN A 277 13.42 -0.57 24.47
N LEU A 278 12.44 -0.25 23.63
CA LEU A 278 11.68 -1.23 22.85
C LEU A 278 12.59 -2.02 21.90
N LEU A 279 13.51 -1.36 21.20
CA LEU A 279 14.50 -2.03 20.37
C LEU A 279 15.38 -2.95 21.22
N GLN A 280 15.88 -2.44 22.35
CA GLN A 280 16.72 -3.23 23.26
C GLN A 280 16.01 -4.50 23.73
N SER A 281 14.74 -4.41 24.13
CA SER A 281 13.94 -5.59 24.51
C SER A 281 13.77 -6.59 23.35
N THR A 282 13.58 -6.12 22.11
CA THR A 282 13.50 -7.03 20.95
C THR A 282 14.84 -7.68 20.61
N ILE A 283 15.97 -7.02 20.89
CA ILE A 283 17.32 -7.58 20.73
C ILE A 283 17.55 -8.67 21.78
N GLU A 284 17.20 -8.41 23.04
CA GLU A 284 17.32 -9.38 24.14
C GLU A 284 16.45 -10.62 23.90
N GLU A 285 15.20 -10.44 23.48
CA GLU A 285 14.34 -11.56 23.07
C GLU A 285 14.94 -12.31 21.88
N GLY A 286 15.52 -11.59 20.92
CA GLY A 286 16.19 -12.17 19.75
C GLY A 286 17.35 -13.05 20.14
N ALA A 287 18.28 -12.55 20.96
CA ALA A 287 19.43 -13.30 21.45
C ALA A 287 19.01 -14.56 22.24
N TRP A 288 17.96 -14.45 23.06
CA TRP A 288 17.41 -15.61 23.75
C TRP A 288 16.89 -16.66 22.75
N LEU A 289 16.09 -16.26 21.76
CA LEU A 289 15.58 -17.17 20.73
C LEU A 289 16.71 -17.81 19.91
N GLU A 290 17.76 -17.07 19.55
CA GLU A 290 18.90 -17.62 18.80
C GLU A 290 19.63 -18.70 19.59
N SER A 291 19.80 -18.50 20.90
CA SER A 291 20.36 -19.51 21.81
C SER A 291 19.51 -20.77 21.87
N GLU A 292 18.18 -20.62 21.94
CA GLU A 292 17.24 -21.76 22.02
C GLU A 292 17.09 -22.51 20.68
N LEU A 293 17.13 -21.78 19.55
CA LEU A 293 16.80 -22.32 18.24
C LEU A 293 18.03 -22.81 17.45
N GLY A 294 19.24 -22.44 17.87
CA GLY A 294 20.48 -22.85 17.21
C GLY A 294 20.72 -22.20 15.85
N PHE A 295 20.06 -21.08 15.56
CA PHE A 295 20.34 -20.25 14.37
C PHE A 295 20.36 -18.76 14.73
N GLN A 296 20.95 -17.95 13.86
CA GLN A 296 21.04 -16.50 14.02
C GLN A 296 20.05 -15.77 13.12
N PHE A 297 19.41 -14.73 13.66
CA PHE A 297 18.65 -13.79 12.86
C PHE A 297 19.60 -12.82 12.15
N PRO A 298 19.21 -12.29 10.97
CA PRO A 298 19.98 -11.23 10.34
C PRO A 298 20.00 -10.00 11.25
N ALA A 299 21.15 -9.34 11.32
CA ALA A 299 21.28 -8.04 11.95
C ALA A 299 20.24 -7.07 11.36
N MET A 300 19.74 -6.16 12.21
CA MET A 300 18.82 -5.13 11.76
C MET A 300 19.51 -4.26 10.71
N GLU A 301 19.03 -4.31 9.48
CA GLU A 301 19.40 -3.33 8.47
C GLU A 301 18.85 -1.97 8.90
N ARG A 302 19.76 -1.04 9.21
CA ARG A 302 19.40 0.35 9.42
C ARG A 302 18.87 0.88 8.09
N ARG A 303 17.57 1.17 8.03
CA ARG A 303 16.96 1.77 6.87
C ARG A 303 17.13 3.28 6.94
N ASP A 304 17.50 3.90 5.83
CA ASP A 304 17.52 5.35 5.73
C ASP A 304 16.10 5.88 5.87
N VAL A 305 15.86 6.60 6.96
CA VAL A 305 14.57 7.26 7.21
C VAL A 305 14.48 8.44 6.24
N LYS A 306 13.66 8.29 5.21
CA LYS A 306 13.34 9.39 4.32
C LYS A 306 12.39 10.35 5.06
N PRO A 307 12.43 11.66 4.77
CA PRO A 307 11.43 12.57 5.31
C PRO A 307 10.02 12.13 4.90
N LEU A 308 9.06 12.11 5.82
CA LEU A 308 7.66 11.75 5.54
C LEU A 308 7.00 12.73 4.58
N TRP A 309 6.02 12.30 3.79
CA TRP A 309 5.31 13.20 2.86
C TRP A 309 6.23 13.69 1.73
N GLN A 310 6.78 12.73 0.99
CA GLN A 310 7.46 13.01 -0.28
C GLN A 310 6.44 13.38 -1.38
N ASN A 311 6.92 13.91 -2.50
CA ASN A 311 6.07 14.37 -3.60
C ASN A 311 5.05 13.31 -4.05
N GLU A 312 5.48 12.05 -4.19
CA GLU A 312 4.62 10.93 -4.58
C GLU A 312 3.45 10.72 -3.59
N SER A 313 3.74 10.74 -2.29
CA SER A 313 2.72 10.63 -1.23
C SER A 313 1.77 11.82 -1.24
N LEU A 314 2.30 13.04 -1.34
CA LEU A 314 1.51 14.27 -1.35
C LEU A 314 0.52 14.31 -2.53
N VAL A 315 0.97 13.92 -3.73
CA VAL A 315 0.12 13.86 -4.93
C VAL A 315 -0.97 12.79 -4.80
N ALA A 316 -0.67 11.65 -4.17
CA ALA A 316 -1.62 10.56 -3.99
C ALA A 316 -2.62 10.79 -2.84
N LEU A 317 -2.32 11.70 -1.91
CA LEU A 317 -2.97 11.80 -0.60
C LEU A 317 -4.47 12.07 -0.69
N GLU A 318 -4.87 13.11 -1.41
CA GLU A 318 -6.27 13.49 -1.51
C GLU A 318 -7.12 12.37 -2.13
N ARG A 319 -6.63 11.74 -3.20
CA ARG A 319 -7.30 10.60 -3.84
C ARG A 319 -7.45 9.42 -2.88
N ALA A 320 -6.41 9.08 -2.14
CA ALA A 320 -6.42 7.96 -1.20
C ALA A 320 -7.42 8.19 -0.06
N ILE A 321 -7.50 9.42 0.47
CA ILE A 321 -8.42 9.79 1.56
C ILE A 321 -9.87 9.83 1.06
N ARG A 322 -10.13 10.41 -0.12
CA ARG A 322 -11.47 10.40 -0.72
C ARG A 322 -11.96 8.96 -0.98
N GLY A 323 -11.05 8.02 -1.22
CA GLY A 323 -11.34 6.60 -1.36
C GLY A 323 -11.82 5.90 -0.08
N LEU A 324 -11.76 6.55 1.09
CA LEU A 324 -12.31 6.00 2.35
C LEU A 324 -13.84 5.96 2.35
N GLY A 325 -14.50 6.84 1.59
CA GLY A 325 -15.96 6.90 1.42
C GLY A 325 -16.76 7.42 2.62
N ASP A 326 -16.35 7.11 3.85
CA ASP A 326 -17.02 7.55 5.08
C ASP A 326 -16.54 8.94 5.53
N LYS A 327 -17.49 9.86 5.76
CA LYS A 327 -17.22 11.27 6.11
C LYS A 327 -16.52 11.42 7.47
N ASN A 328 -16.82 10.55 8.43
CA ASN A 328 -16.17 10.60 9.75
C ASN A 328 -14.69 10.21 9.64
N LEU A 329 -14.39 9.18 8.85
CA LEU A 329 -13.00 8.77 8.62
C LEU A 329 -12.23 9.87 7.88
N VAL A 330 -12.84 10.48 6.85
CA VAL A 330 -12.24 11.61 6.13
C VAL A 330 -11.97 12.79 7.07
N ALA A 331 -12.91 13.13 7.96
CA ALA A 331 -12.74 14.18 8.95
C ALA A 331 -11.60 13.87 9.95
N ALA A 332 -11.50 12.63 10.44
CA ALA A 332 -10.40 12.21 11.31
C ALA A 332 -9.04 12.38 10.63
N VAL A 333 -8.95 12.05 9.34
CA VAL A 333 -7.71 12.26 8.59
C VAL A 333 -7.43 13.74 8.40
N ALA A 334 -8.44 14.57 8.09
CA ALA A 334 -8.24 16.01 7.96
C ALA A 334 -7.65 16.63 9.24
N ASP A 335 -8.19 16.28 10.41
CA ASP A 335 -7.68 16.75 11.70
C ASP A 335 -6.22 16.32 11.91
N PHE A 336 -5.90 15.06 11.62
CA PHE A 336 -4.52 14.54 11.67
C PHE A 336 -3.57 15.30 10.72
N LEU A 337 -4.00 15.60 9.49
CA LEU A 337 -3.18 16.33 8.53
C LEU A 337 -2.88 17.78 8.98
N VAL A 338 -3.79 18.43 9.73
CA VAL A 338 -3.54 19.76 10.32
C VAL A 338 -2.45 19.67 11.39
N GLU A 339 -2.49 18.64 12.24
CA GLU A 339 -1.47 18.38 13.26
C GLU A 339 -0.10 18.11 12.62
N GLU A 340 -0.04 17.20 11.64
CA GLU A 340 1.17 16.89 10.87
C GLU A 340 1.78 18.13 10.23
N ALA A 341 0.94 18.94 9.58
CA ALA A 341 1.40 20.17 8.94
C ALA A 341 1.97 21.18 9.94
N SER A 342 1.45 21.20 11.16
CA SER A 342 1.95 22.07 12.22
C SER A 342 3.35 21.62 12.66
N GLY A 343 3.57 20.32 12.83
CA GLY A 343 4.89 19.75 13.12
C GLY A 343 5.93 19.96 12.01
N LEU A 344 5.50 20.00 10.75
CA LEU A 344 6.39 20.20 9.60
C LEU A 344 6.66 21.67 9.25
N LYS A 345 5.96 22.63 9.87
CA LYS A 345 6.03 24.06 9.49
C LYS A 345 7.45 24.62 9.48
N GLY A 346 8.30 24.18 10.42
CA GLY A 346 9.68 24.65 10.53
C GLY A 346 10.67 23.94 9.59
N SER A 347 10.53 22.62 9.41
CA SER A 347 11.48 21.80 8.66
C SER A 347 11.14 21.63 7.19
N ARG A 348 9.84 21.59 6.84
CA ARG A 348 9.32 21.34 5.48
C ARG A 348 8.05 22.18 5.22
N PRO A 349 8.18 23.51 5.09
CA PRO A 349 7.04 24.43 4.98
C PRO A 349 6.16 24.16 3.75
N GLU A 350 6.73 23.67 2.64
CA GLU A 350 6.00 23.31 1.42
C GLU A 350 5.05 22.14 1.66
N ALA A 351 5.57 21.04 2.22
CA ALA A 351 4.76 19.87 2.57
C ALA A 351 3.67 20.25 3.58
N ALA A 352 4.00 21.04 4.61
CA ALA A 352 3.04 21.57 5.57
C ALA A 352 1.92 22.40 4.89
N GLY A 353 2.26 23.21 3.90
CA GLY A 353 1.30 23.98 3.10
C GLY A 353 0.32 23.07 2.36
N ILE A 354 0.82 22.02 1.71
CA ILE A 354 0.02 21.05 0.96
C ILE A 354 -0.89 20.25 1.90
N LEU A 355 -0.37 19.74 3.02
CA LEU A 355 -1.16 19.01 4.00
C LEU A 355 -2.32 19.85 4.56
N ARG A 356 -2.06 21.13 4.93
CA ARG A 356 -3.13 22.05 5.36
C ARG A 356 -4.16 22.30 4.27
N HIS A 357 -3.72 22.46 3.02
CA HIS A 357 -4.64 22.68 1.91
C HIS A 357 -5.54 21.46 1.71
N ILE A 358 -4.98 20.25 1.72
CA ILE A 358 -5.74 19.00 1.59
C ILE A 358 -6.70 18.85 2.76
N ALA A 359 -6.25 19.05 4.00
CA ALA A 359 -7.12 19.01 5.18
C ALA A 359 -8.31 19.97 5.06
N TRP A 360 -8.05 21.22 4.68
CA TRP A 360 -9.10 22.21 4.42
C TRP A 360 -10.05 21.74 3.31
N SER A 361 -9.52 21.20 2.21
CA SER A 361 -10.34 20.70 1.08
C SER A 361 -11.29 19.59 1.53
N LEU A 362 -10.80 18.67 2.38
CA LEU A 362 -11.57 17.56 2.92
C LEU A 362 -12.68 18.02 3.89
N GLN A 363 -12.43 19.04 4.70
CA GLN A 363 -13.41 19.61 5.62
C GLN A 363 -14.53 20.40 4.92
N ASN A 364 -14.28 20.93 3.71
CA ASN A 364 -15.21 21.78 2.97
C ASN A 364 -15.87 21.07 1.78
N ILE A 365 -15.95 19.74 1.79
CA ILE A 365 -16.56 18.95 0.70
C ILE A 365 -18.07 19.23 0.54
N GLU A 366 -18.77 19.73 1.56
CA GLU A 366 -20.22 19.94 1.51
C GLU A 366 -20.64 21.37 1.10
N THR A 367 -19.73 22.35 1.06
CA THR A 367 -20.07 23.78 0.98
C THR A 367 -19.85 24.42 -0.40
N ASP A 368 -20.35 23.79 -1.45
CA ASP A 368 -20.26 24.18 -2.89
C ASP A 368 -19.13 23.45 -3.67
N PRO A 369 -19.39 22.19 -4.09
CA PRO A 369 -18.35 21.16 -4.22
C PRO A 369 -17.60 21.14 -5.55
N THR A 370 -18.02 21.89 -6.57
CA THR A 370 -17.44 21.72 -7.91
C THR A 370 -16.71 22.99 -8.34
N ARG A 371 -17.36 24.14 -8.36
CA ARG A 371 -16.76 25.33 -8.97
C ARG A 371 -15.66 25.97 -8.12
N ALA A 372 -15.96 26.31 -6.87
CA ALA A 372 -14.97 26.92 -5.97
C ALA A 372 -13.81 25.96 -5.64
N GLN A 373 -14.08 24.65 -5.60
CA GLN A 373 -13.08 23.63 -5.32
C GLN A 373 -12.19 23.38 -6.55
N LEU A 374 -12.74 23.34 -7.76
CA LEU A 374 -11.97 23.24 -9.02
C LEU A 374 -11.19 24.52 -9.31
N GLU A 375 -11.77 25.70 -9.07
CA GLU A 375 -11.09 27.00 -9.20
C GLU A 375 -9.92 27.08 -8.20
N ARG A 376 -10.12 26.62 -6.96
CA ARG A 376 -9.05 26.59 -5.96
C ARG A 376 -7.95 25.56 -6.25
N LEU A 377 -8.30 24.34 -6.62
CA LEU A 377 -7.35 23.25 -6.93
C LEU A 377 -6.56 23.57 -8.20
N GLY A 378 -7.25 24.07 -9.24
CA GLY A 378 -6.61 24.56 -10.44
C GLY A 378 -5.64 25.68 -10.13
N ALA A 379 -6.06 26.70 -9.36
CA ALA A 379 -5.20 27.82 -9.02
C ALA A 379 -3.94 27.41 -8.25
N ASP A 380 -4.08 26.56 -7.22
CA ASP A 380 -2.94 26.12 -6.43
C ASP A 380 -1.99 25.23 -7.24
N TYR A 381 -2.51 24.32 -8.09
CA TYR A 381 -1.68 23.53 -9.01
C TYR A 381 -0.91 24.40 -10.00
N PHE A 382 -1.59 25.33 -10.66
CA PHE A 382 -0.99 26.23 -11.63
C PHE A 382 0.10 27.09 -11.00
N LYS A 383 -0.16 27.61 -9.80
CA LYS A 383 0.82 28.33 -8.99
C LYS A 383 2.05 27.46 -8.69
N PHE A 384 1.87 26.22 -8.22
CA PHE A 384 3.02 25.34 -7.94
C PHE A 384 3.79 24.95 -9.19
N SER A 385 3.09 24.64 -10.28
CA SER A 385 3.71 24.30 -11.57
C SER A 385 4.52 25.48 -12.11
N ALA A 386 4.00 26.70 -12.00
CA ALA A 386 4.72 27.91 -12.36
C ALA A 386 6.04 28.05 -11.58
N LEU A 387 6.03 27.81 -10.26
CA LEU A 387 7.23 27.87 -9.43
C LEU A 387 8.28 26.81 -9.80
N GLN A 388 7.87 25.65 -10.30
CA GLN A 388 8.81 24.60 -10.72
C GLN A 388 9.50 24.94 -12.04
N VAL A 389 8.82 25.67 -12.94
CA VAL A 389 9.35 26.01 -14.27
C VAL A 389 9.93 27.42 -14.37
N GLU A 390 9.78 28.26 -13.34
CA GLU A 390 10.17 29.69 -13.38
C GLU A 390 11.62 29.95 -13.79
N LYS A 391 12.54 29.04 -13.47
CA LYS A 391 13.97 29.16 -13.85
C LYS A 391 14.26 28.67 -15.27
N ALA A 392 13.43 27.78 -15.79
CA ALA A 392 13.64 27.13 -17.08
C ALA A 392 12.90 27.84 -18.23
N SER A 393 11.67 28.29 -17.98
CA SER A 393 10.87 29.11 -18.90
C SER A 393 9.99 30.08 -18.10
N PRO A 394 10.43 31.35 -17.97
CA PRO A 394 9.64 32.42 -17.37
C PRO A 394 8.30 32.62 -18.08
N GLU A 395 8.22 32.39 -19.39
CA GLU A 395 7.00 32.51 -20.20
C GLU A 395 5.96 31.46 -19.80
N LEU A 396 6.37 30.19 -19.67
CA LEU A 396 5.48 29.14 -19.21
C LEU A 396 5.06 29.37 -17.75
N ALA A 397 5.98 29.84 -16.90
CA ALA A 397 5.67 30.22 -15.52
C ALA A 397 4.65 31.37 -15.46
N LEU A 398 4.77 32.38 -16.32
CA LEU A 398 3.80 33.47 -16.45
C LEU A 398 2.43 32.95 -16.88
N SER A 399 2.37 32.10 -17.91
CA SER A 399 1.10 31.52 -18.39
C SER A 399 0.40 30.69 -17.32
N LEU A 400 1.15 29.82 -16.62
CA LEU A 400 0.64 29.02 -15.51
C LEU A 400 0.19 29.92 -14.36
N MET A 401 0.98 30.90 -13.95
CA MET A 401 0.61 31.82 -12.86
C MET A 401 -0.59 32.72 -13.24
N SER A 402 -0.75 33.05 -14.52
CA SER A 402 -1.90 33.82 -15.03
C SER A 402 -3.18 33.00 -14.94
N LEU A 403 -3.12 31.72 -15.32
CA LEU A 403 -4.22 30.78 -15.10
C LEU A 403 -4.56 30.64 -13.62
N ALA A 404 -3.55 30.63 -12.74
CA ALA A 404 -3.78 30.66 -11.30
C ALA A 404 -4.51 31.93 -10.84
N GLY A 405 -4.15 33.09 -11.40
CA GLY A 405 -4.78 34.38 -11.10
C GLY A 405 -6.19 34.52 -11.64
N GLU A 406 -6.48 33.98 -12.82
CA GLU A 406 -7.85 33.94 -13.35
C GLU A 406 -8.78 33.10 -12.48
N LEU A 407 -8.28 31.97 -11.97
CA LEU A 407 -9.03 31.10 -11.08
C LEU A 407 -9.11 31.65 -9.64
N ARG A 408 -8.18 32.55 -9.26
CA ARG A 408 -8.12 33.21 -7.94
C ARG A 408 -7.61 34.65 -8.05
N PRO A 409 -8.47 35.60 -8.46
CA PRO A 409 -8.08 37.00 -8.56
C PRO A 409 -7.80 37.60 -7.17
N GLY A 410 -6.94 38.63 -7.11
CA GLY A 410 -6.71 39.40 -5.88
C GLY A 410 -5.83 38.71 -4.84
N ARG A 411 -4.97 37.77 -5.23
CA ARG A 411 -4.03 37.09 -4.31
C ARG A 411 -2.64 37.70 -4.45
N ASP A 412 -2.19 38.41 -3.42
CA ASP A 412 -0.88 39.10 -3.37
C ASP A 412 0.28 38.24 -3.89
N PHE A 413 0.31 36.95 -3.53
CA PHE A 413 1.35 36.03 -4.00
C PHE A 413 1.34 35.85 -5.52
N ILE A 414 0.16 35.66 -6.10
CA ILE A 414 0.00 35.43 -7.54
C ILE A 414 0.33 36.72 -8.28
N GLU A 415 -0.18 37.86 -7.82
CA GLU A 415 0.08 39.17 -8.41
C GLU A 415 1.56 39.55 -8.37
N ALA A 416 2.23 39.29 -7.23
CA ALA A 416 3.67 39.52 -7.11
C ALA A 416 4.48 38.64 -8.08
N HIS A 417 4.09 37.37 -8.26
CA HIS A 417 4.79 36.48 -9.20
C HIS A 417 4.46 36.80 -10.65
N LEU A 418 3.25 37.24 -10.97
CA LEU A 418 2.91 37.75 -12.30
C LEU A 418 3.79 38.95 -12.65
N ALA A 419 3.90 39.94 -11.76
CA ALA A 419 4.78 41.09 -11.95
C ALA A 419 6.25 40.67 -12.11
N LYS A 420 6.72 39.73 -11.28
CA LYS A 420 8.08 39.17 -11.34
C LYS A 420 8.37 38.52 -12.69
N TYR A 421 7.46 37.66 -13.18
CA TYR A 421 7.66 36.93 -14.43
C TYR A 421 7.56 37.86 -15.65
N THR A 422 6.63 38.82 -15.65
CA THR A 422 6.55 39.86 -16.68
C THR A 422 7.86 40.65 -16.76
N ALA A 423 8.39 41.11 -15.62
CA ALA A 423 9.66 41.84 -15.59
C ALA A 423 10.85 41.01 -16.08
N ALA A 424 10.88 39.70 -15.75
CA ALA A 424 11.92 38.80 -16.23
C ALA A 424 11.86 38.62 -17.76
N ILE A 425 10.67 38.48 -18.34
CA ILE A 425 10.46 38.35 -19.79
C ILE A 425 10.83 39.65 -20.51
N ASP A 426 10.44 40.80 -19.96
CA ASP A 426 10.79 42.11 -20.53
C ASP A 426 12.32 42.29 -20.59
N LEU A 427 13.01 41.92 -19.51
CA LEU A 427 14.48 42.00 -19.43
C LEU A 427 15.15 41.08 -20.46
N LEU A 428 14.66 39.84 -20.61
CA LEU A 428 15.12 38.91 -21.64
C LEU A 428 14.86 39.45 -23.05
N SER A 429 13.72 40.10 -23.28
CA SER A 429 13.38 40.68 -24.60
C SER A 429 14.30 41.84 -24.99
N VAL A 430 14.71 42.67 -24.03
CA VAL A 430 15.68 43.77 -24.21
C VAL A 430 17.07 43.21 -24.50
N GLU A 431 17.53 42.22 -23.73
CA GLU A 431 18.81 41.56 -23.98
C GLU A 431 18.83 40.89 -25.36
N THR A 432 17.73 40.28 -25.78
CA THR A 432 17.67 39.59 -27.08
C THR A 432 17.68 40.59 -28.23
N ARG A 433 17.01 41.75 -28.10
CA ARG A 433 17.08 42.85 -29.07
C ARG A 433 18.48 43.48 -29.13
N GLY A 434 19.15 43.68 -27.99
CA GLY A 434 20.53 44.16 -27.95
C GLY A 434 21.52 43.15 -28.54
N LEU A 435 21.29 41.86 -28.32
CA LEU A 435 22.08 40.77 -28.89
C LEU A 435 21.78 40.53 -30.37
N GLU A 436 20.59 40.85 -30.89
CA GLU A 436 20.31 40.79 -32.34
C GLU A 436 21.00 41.91 -33.10
N VAL A 437 21.13 43.09 -32.50
CA VAL A 437 21.96 44.18 -33.03
C VAL A 437 23.45 43.83 -32.98
N SER A 438 23.91 43.10 -31.95
CA SER A 438 25.31 42.63 -31.85
C SER A 438 25.61 41.32 -32.61
N ARG A 439 24.59 40.51 -32.92
CA ARG A 439 24.72 39.21 -33.64
C ARG A 439 25.06 39.38 -35.11
N GLN A 440 24.94 40.57 -35.68
CA GLN A 440 25.47 40.87 -37.01
C GLN A 440 27.00 40.85 -37.07
N GLU A 441 27.73 40.75 -35.93
CA GLU A 441 29.19 40.92 -35.92
C GLU A 441 30.04 39.78 -35.30
N ALA A 442 29.52 38.61 -34.92
CA ALA A 442 30.36 37.62 -34.20
C ALA A 442 30.26 36.14 -34.66
N THR A 443 31.42 35.62 -35.08
CA THR A 443 31.72 34.28 -35.63
C THR A 443 31.74 33.13 -34.62
N GLY A 444 31.18 31.99 -35.02
CA GLY A 444 31.98 30.75 -35.12
C GLY A 444 31.81 29.65 -34.07
N VAL A 445 32.78 29.52 -33.15
CA VAL A 445 33.28 28.16 -32.83
C VAL A 445 33.10 27.72 -31.37
N LEU A 446 32.95 28.62 -30.39
CA LEU A 446 32.71 28.22 -28.98
C LEU A 446 31.25 27.82 -28.65
N ARG A 447 30.33 27.93 -29.62
CA ARG A 447 28.87 27.80 -29.41
C ARG A 447 28.35 26.35 -29.33
N ARG A 448 29.09 25.35 -29.79
CA ARG A 448 28.51 24.00 -30.02
C ARG A 448 28.53 23.07 -28.79
N SER A 449 29.52 23.18 -27.91
CA SER A 449 29.71 22.20 -26.82
C SER A 449 28.84 22.47 -25.58
N ALA A 450 28.73 23.74 -25.14
CA ALA A 450 27.86 24.13 -24.03
C ALA A 450 26.36 24.05 -24.41
N ARG A 451 26.01 24.38 -25.67
CA ARG A 451 24.65 24.21 -26.19
C ARG A 451 24.20 22.75 -26.17
N HIS A 452 25.07 21.80 -26.47
CA HIS A 452 24.65 20.40 -26.59
C HIS A 452 24.30 19.75 -25.24
N ARG A 453 25.06 20.05 -24.16
CA ARG A 453 24.80 19.53 -22.81
C ARG A 453 23.62 20.20 -22.10
N GLN A 454 23.41 21.50 -22.35
CA GLN A 454 22.25 22.20 -21.80
C GLN A 454 20.98 21.85 -22.57
N LYS A 455 21.06 21.72 -23.89
CA LYS A 455 19.95 21.29 -24.76
C LYS A 455 19.43 19.90 -24.39
N THR A 456 20.30 18.91 -24.16
CA THR A 456 19.88 17.54 -23.82
C THR A 456 19.22 17.42 -22.44
N LYS A 457 19.71 18.15 -21.43
CA LYS A 457 19.09 18.18 -20.09
C LYS A 457 17.76 18.94 -20.08
N THR A 458 17.68 20.05 -20.82
CA THR A 458 16.43 20.80 -21.00
C THR A 458 15.42 19.98 -21.80
N GLU A 459 15.81 19.31 -22.89
CA GLU A 459 14.92 18.47 -23.71
C GLU A 459 14.35 17.28 -22.93
N THR A 460 15.12 16.64 -22.05
CA THR A 460 14.59 15.51 -21.26
C THR A 460 13.64 15.97 -20.16
N ILE A 461 13.94 17.07 -19.47
CA ILE A 461 13.04 17.66 -18.47
C ILE A 461 11.78 18.19 -19.15
N GLN A 462 11.92 18.81 -20.31
CA GLN A 462 10.84 19.37 -21.09
C GLN A 462 9.89 18.28 -21.61
N VAL A 463 10.40 17.18 -22.18
CA VAL A 463 9.56 16.05 -22.63
C VAL A 463 8.78 15.40 -21.47
N VAL A 464 9.40 15.29 -20.28
CA VAL A 464 8.74 14.74 -19.09
C VAL A 464 7.67 15.70 -18.56
N LEU A 465 7.97 17.00 -18.51
CA LEU A 465 7.02 18.04 -18.08
C LEU A 465 5.88 18.21 -19.08
N GLU A 466 6.15 18.13 -20.39
CA GLU A 466 5.16 18.16 -21.46
C GLU A 466 4.23 16.96 -21.37
N SER A 467 4.77 15.75 -21.16
CA SER A 467 3.96 14.53 -21.02
C SER A 467 3.09 14.54 -19.75
N LEU A 468 3.66 14.86 -18.59
CA LEU A 468 2.94 14.89 -17.32
C LEU A 468 1.94 16.06 -17.27
N GLY A 469 2.33 17.23 -17.79
CA GLY A 469 1.48 18.41 -17.87
C GLY A 469 0.30 18.19 -18.82
N ALA A 470 0.52 17.59 -20.00
CA ALA A 470 -0.56 17.28 -20.93
C ALA A 470 -1.57 16.29 -20.34
N ASP A 471 -1.10 15.21 -19.70
CA ASP A 471 -1.99 14.22 -19.10
C ASP A 471 -2.76 14.79 -17.89
N TYR A 472 -2.15 15.69 -17.12
CA TYR A 472 -2.81 16.41 -16.04
C TYR A 472 -3.88 17.38 -16.56
N PHE A 473 -3.55 18.27 -17.51
CA PHE A 473 -4.52 19.23 -18.05
C PHE A 473 -5.68 18.53 -18.75
N LYS A 474 -5.41 17.45 -19.46
CA LYS A 474 -6.43 16.55 -19.99
C LYS A 474 -7.34 16.03 -18.87
N PHE A 475 -6.78 15.52 -17.77
CA PHE A 475 -7.58 15.01 -16.66
C PHE A 475 -8.39 16.12 -15.98
N ALA A 476 -7.78 17.27 -15.71
CA ALA A 476 -8.44 18.42 -15.11
C ALA A 476 -9.59 18.93 -15.99
N ALA A 477 -9.39 19.04 -17.31
CA ALA A 477 -10.44 19.41 -18.25
C ALA A 477 -11.65 18.47 -18.16
N LEU A 478 -11.41 17.16 -18.07
CA LEU A 478 -12.48 16.16 -17.94
C LEU A 478 -13.22 16.24 -16.59
N GLN A 479 -12.60 16.75 -15.53
CA GLN A 479 -13.27 16.93 -14.24
C GLN A 479 -14.17 18.16 -14.22
N VAL A 480 -13.92 19.14 -15.09
CA VAL A 480 -14.63 20.42 -15.10
C VAL A 480 -15.57 20.59 -16.29
N GLU A 481 -15.61 19.64 -17.22
CA GLU A 481 -16.30 19.79 -18.50
C GLU A 481 -17.79 20.10 -18.38
N ASP A 482 -18.48 19.47 -17.44
CA ASP A 482 -19.91 19.72 -17.23
C ASP A 482 -20.17 21.02 -16.46
N ALA A 483 -19.24 21.43 -15.59
CA ALA A 483 -19.41 22.59 -14.71
C ALA A 483 -18.97 23.91 -15.38
N SER A 484 -17.95 23.87 -16.23
CA SER A 484 -17.43 25.03 -16.95
C SER A 484 -16.76 24.59 -18.26
N PRO A 485 -17.55 24.43 -19.34
CA PRO A 485 -17.02 24.08 -20.67
C PRO A 485 -15.93 25.05 -21.15
N LYS A 486 -16.03 26.34 -20.78
CA LYS A 486 -15.02 27.36 -21.11
C LYS A 486 -13.67 27.08 -20.43
N LEU A 487 -13.68 26.66 -19.17
CA LEU A 487 -12.46 26.28 -18.46
C LEU A 487 -11.90 24.95 -19.00
N ALA A 488 -12.78 23.98 -19.28
CA ALA A 488 -12.38 22.71 -19.89
C ALA A 488 -11.72 22.92 -21.26
N LEU A 489 -12.26 23.81 -22.10
CA LEU A 489 -11.67 24.21 -23.38
C LEU A 489 -10.25 24.77 -23.17
N LYS A 490 -10.07 25.68 -22.21
CA LYS A 490 -8.77 26.30 -21.93
C LYS A 490 -7.75 25.28 -21.44
N LEU A 491 -8.15 24.41 -20.50
CA LEU A 491 -7.32 23.33 -19.97
C LEU A 491 -6.94 22.33 -21.07
N MET A 492 -7.89 21.91 -21.90
CA MET A 492 -7.63 20.98 -23.00
C MET A 492 -6.76 21.63 -24.09
N SER A 493 -6.83 22.96 -24.27
CA SER A 493 -5.96 23.70 -25.19
C SER A 493 -4.52 23.71 -24.71
N LEU A 494 -4.30 23.92 -23.41
CA LEU A 494 -2.97 23.80 -22.80
C LEU A 494 -2.44 22.36 -22.90
N ALA A 495 -3.31 21.36 -22.74
CA ALA A 495 -2.94 19.96 -22.95
C ALA A 495 -2.49 19.70 -24.41
N ARG A 496 -3.14 20.34 -25.39
CA ARG A 496 -2.77 20.28 -26.81
C ARG A 496 -1.42 20.95 -27.08
N GLU A 497 -1.18 22.12 -26.48
CA GLU A 497 0.10 22.84 -26.62
C GLU A 497 1.27 22.00 -26.11
N LEU A 498 1.07 21.26 -25.01
CA LEU A 498 2.09 20.35 -24.46
C LEU A 498 2.18 19.00 -25.20
N ARG A 499 1.14 18.57 -25.92
CA ARG A 499 1.13 17.30 -26.66
C ARG A 499 0.30 17.40 -27.95
N THR A 500 0.91 17.91 -29.01
CA THR A 500 0.30 18.04 -30.33
C THR A 500 -0.05 16.67 -30.94
N GLY A 501 -1.18 16.57 -31.64
CA GLY A 501 -1.56 15.37 -32.40
C GLY A 501 -2.19 14.24 -31.57
N ALA A 502 -2.44 14.46 -30.28
CA ALA A 502 -3.18 13.53 -29.45
C ALA A 502 -4.67 13.53 -29.84
N LYS A 503 -5.11 12.53 -30.62
CA LYS A 503 -6.50 12.42 -31.14
C LYS A 503 -7.59 12.64 -30.10
N PHE A 504 -7.38 12.20 -28.85
CA PHE A 504 -8.33 12.42 -27.76
C PHE A 504 -8.50 13.90 -27.41
N ILE A 505 -7.39 14.64 -27.31
CA ILE A 505 -7.37 16.06 -26.96
C ILE A 505 -8.08 16.85 -28.05
N GLU A 506 -7.73 16.59 -29.33
CA GLU A 506 -8.38 17.25 -30.47
C GLU A 506 -9.88 16.98 -30.54
N SER A 507 -10.29 15.73 -30.31
CA SER A 507 -11.71 15.37 -30.28
C SER A 507 -12.48 16.07 -29.17
N ARG A 508 -11.89 16.24 -27.99
CA ARG A 508 -12.53 16.94 -26.86
C ARG A 508 -12.55 18.45 -27.07
N LEU A 509 -11.49 19.03 -27.63
CA LEU A 509 -11.46 20.45 -28.01
C LEU A 509 -12.59 20.78 -28.98
N ALA A 510 -12.72 20.03 -30.07
CA ALA A 510 -13.80 20.23 -31.04
C ALA A 510 -15.19 20.14 -30.39
N ARG A 511 -15.37 19.23 -29.43
CA ARG A 511 -16.61 19.13 -28.64
C ARG A 511 -16.86 20.39 -27.81
N TYR A 512 -15.87 20.86 -27.05
CA TYR A 512 -16.03 22.05 -26.21
C TYR A 512 -16.23 23.32 -27.04
N GLU A 513 -15.54 23.46 -28.17
CA GLU A 513 -15.71 24.57 -29.12
C GLU A 513 -17.12 24.58 -29.72
N ASN A 514 -17.69 23.39 -29.99
CA ASN A 514 -19.06 23.25 -30.47
C ASN A 514 -20.08 23.60 -29.37
N GLU A 515 -19.91 23.07 -28.15
CA GLU A 515 -20.77 23.38 -27.00
C GLU A 515 -20.80 24.87 -26.65
N LEU A 516 -19.71 25.59 -26.92
CA LEU A 516 -19.59 27.04 -26.71
C LEU A 516 -19.98 27.89 -27.92
N GLY A 517 -20.38 27.29 -29.05
CA GLY A 517 -20.77 28.01 -30.28
C GLY A 517 -19.61 28.73 -30.99
N ILE A 518 -18.36 28.37 -30.68
CA ILE A 518 -17.15 29.02 -31.26
C ILE A 518 -16.96 28.62 -32.74
N LEU A 519 -17.38 27.41 -33.11
CA LEU A 519 -17.27 26.88 -34.47
C LEU A 519 -18.21 27.55 -35.47
N GLU A 520 -19.35 28.10 -35.03
CA GLU A 520 -20.30 28.79 -35.92
C GLU A 520 -19.83 30.22 -36.24
N GLN A 521 -19.24 30.93 -35.27
CA GLN A 521 -18.72 32.28 -35.47
C GLN A 521 -17.48 32.33 -36.37
N SER A 522 -16.64 31.28 -36.34
CA SER A 522 -15.45 31.18 -37.19
C SER A 522 -15.79 30.81 -38.65
N ARG A 523 -16.91 30.11 -38.89
CA ARG A 523 -17.44 29.86 -40.24
C ARG A 523 -18.15 31.08 -40.84
N ALA A 524 -18.92 31.81 -40.03
CA ALA A 524 -19.62 33.01 -40.49
C ALA A 524 -18.67 34.17 -40.85
N ASN A 525 -17.48 34.23 -40.25
CA ASN A 525 -16.46 35.24 -40.54
C ASN A 525 -15.43 34.81 -41.61
N GLY A 526 -15.52 33.58 -42.11
CA GLY A 526 -14.61 33.01 -43.13
C GLY A 526 -15.16 33.01 -44.56
N GLU A 527 -16.42 33.41 -44.75
CA GLU A 527 -17.03 33.69 -46.05
C GLU A 527 -17.14 35.21 -46.22
N GLY A 528 -16.01 35.84 -46.55
CA GLY A 528 -15.88 37.26 -46.87
C GLY A 528 -14.68 37.50 -47.79
#